data_AF-A0A7V8FFM5-F1
#
_entry.id   AF-A0A7V8FFM5-F1
#
_cell.length_a   1.000
_cell.length_b   1.000
_cell.length_c   1.000
_cell.angle_alpha   90.00
_cell.angle_beta   90.00
_cell.angle_gamma   90.00
#
_symmetry.space_group_name_H-M   'P 1'
#
loop_
_entity.id
_entity.type
_entity.pdbx_description
1 polymer ?
#
loop_
_entity_poly.entity_id
_entity_poly.type
_entity_poly.pdbx_seq_one_letter_code
_entity_poly.pdbx_strand_id
1 'polypeptide(L)'
;MRRSCLLLSALSLALLTACQGQPPEPGKAAAEGDAPSAAQAAADGSLRWSEAVVWDGNLNACRQGENAATRECLRDAMRAGGASADAVAAAQQLSSAGELAYVTAWHEHDGLGVATVEYPFRASTNEGTRLVDAQGKRIDVDAVQLDDTLRADPTVKAMLEAHPQAVPFAPAQSAGASPLDGGGIRLLYRTPLRDCHACSDVGQLQIGYDFDAKRNFVGQQVVPAAP
;
A
#
# COMPACT_ATOMS: atom_id res chain seq x y z
N MET A 1 -5.76 92.35 -5.56
CA MET A 1 -6.83 93.18 -4.95
C MET A 1 -7.98 92.25 -4.57
N ARG A 2 -8.38 92.26 -3.27
CA ARG A 2 -9.72 91.99 -2.66
C ARG A 2 -10.60 90.89 -3.31
N ARG A 3 -11.18 89.89 -2.62
CA ARG A 3 -11.81 89.86 -1.29
C ARG A 3 -12.25 88.42 -0.94
N SER A 4 -12.27 88.11 0.35
CA SER A 4 -12.89 86.93 1.00
C SER A 4 -14.42 86.99 1.06
N CYS A 5 -15.05 85.82 1.27
CA CYS A 5 -16.12 85.46 2.24
C CYS A 5 -16.99 84.31 1.67
N LEU A 6 -16.87 83.10 2.23
CA LEU A 6 -17.81 82.49 3.20
C LEU A 6 -19.17 82.09 2.60
N LEU A 7 -19.51 80.80 2.63
CA LEU A 7 -20.56 80.26 3.52
C LEU A 7 -20.78 78.75 3.28
N LEU A 8 -20.91 78.04 4.40
CA LEU A 8 -21.35 76.65 4.51
C LEU A 8 -22.76 76.46 3.98
N SER A 9 -23.05 75.28 3.46
CA SER A 9 -24.37 74.65 3.58
C SER A 9 -24.21 73.14 3.58
N ALA A 10 -24.28 72.57 4.78
CA ALA A 10 -24.60 71.17 4.99
C ALA A 10 -26.10 70.98 4.76
N LEU A 11 -26.49 69.99 3.96
CA LEU A 11 -27.83 69.42 4.04
C LEU A 11 -27.76 67.93 3.73
N SER A 12 -27.87 67.16 4.80
CA SER A 12 -27.97 65.71 4.82
C SER A 12 -29.32 65.29 4.25
N LEU A 13 -29.32 64.41 3.24
CA LEU A 13 -30.51 63.67 2.83
C LEU A 13 -30.22 62.18 2.99
N ALA A 14 -30.86 61.58 4.00
CA ALA A 14 -30.91 60.15 4.21
C ALA A 14 -31.81 59.51 3.14
N LEU A 15 -31.28 58.53 2.41
CA LEU A 15 -32.05 57.65 1.54
C LEU A 15 -31.54 56.21 1.69
N LEU A 16 -32.38 55.40 2.34
CA LEU A 16 -32.71 54.00 2.07
C LEU A 16 -31.55 53.02 1.84
N THR A 17 -31.29 52.23 2.88
CA THR A 17 -30.68 50.90 2.81
C THR A 17 -31.48 49.99 1.88
N ALA A 18 -30.96 49.76 0.67
CA ALA A 18 -31.35 48.65 -0.18
C ALA A 18 -30.22 47.61 -0.16
N CYS A 19 -30.47 46.46 0.47
CA CYS A 19 -29.70 45.25 0.25
C CYS A 19 -29.94 44.80 -1.20
N GLN A 20 -29.00 45.05 -2.09
CA GLN A 20 -28.93 44.35 -3.37
C GLN A 20 -27.56 43.67 -3.45
N GLY A 21 -27.59 42.34 -3.49
CA GLY A 21 -26.43 41.50 -3.68
C GLY A 21 -25.75 41.82 -5.00
N GLN A 22 -24.43 41.87 -4.96
CA GLN A 22 -23.59 42.01 -6.14
C GLN A 22 -23.71 40.74 -6.99
N PRO A 23 -23.94 40.82 -8.31
CA PRO A 23 -23.84 39.66 -9.18
C PRO A 23 -22.36 39.20 -9.18
N PRO A 24 -22.08 37.90 -9.09
CA PRO A 24 -20.71 37.42 -9.16
C PRO A 24 -20.15 37.63 -10.58
N GLU A 25 -18.94 38.19 -10.66
CA GLU A 25 -18.17 38.23 -11.89
C GLU A 25 -17.88 36.80 -12.37
N PRO A 26 -18.05 36.49 -13.66
CA PRO A 26 -17.66 35.21 -14.21
C PRO A 26 -16.14 35.21 -14.40
N GLY A 27 -15.43 34.48 -13.53
CA GLY A 27 -14.01 34.19 -13.74
C GLY A 27 -13.13 34.49 -12.53
N LYS A 28 -13.37 33.82 -11.41
CA LYS A 28 -12.29 33.53 -10.46
C LYS A 28 -12.51 32.12 -9.94
N ALA A 29 -11.68 31.20 -10.41
CA ALA A 29 -11.62 29.84 -9.92
C ALA A 29 -11.55 29.87 -8.39
N ALA A 30 -12.35 29.00 -7.77
CA ALA A 30 -12.25 28.72 -6.36
C ALA A 30 -10.78 28.41 -6.02
N ALA A 31 -10.29 29.00 -4.95
CA ALA A 31 -9.00 28.66 -4.39
C ALA A 31 -8.98 27.15 -4.14
N GLU A 32 -8.16 26.45 -4.94
CA GLU A 32 -7.70 25.11 -4.65
C GLU A 32 -7.16 25.13 -3.22
N GLY A 33 -7.82 24.39 -2.32
CA GLY A 33 -7.26 24.16 -1.00
C GLY A 33 -5.88 23.54 -1.19
N ASP A 34 -4.90 24.05 -0.44
CA ASP A 34 -3.52 23.58 -0.40
C ASP A 34 -3.49 22.07 -0.13
N ALA A 35 -3.54 21.27 -1.19
CA ALA A 35 -3.07 19.91 -1.18
C ALA A 35 -1.54 20.01 -1.21
N PRO A 36 -0.82 19.45 -0.23
CA PRO A 36 0.63 19.53 -0.20
C PRO A 36 1.20 18.93 -1.49
N SER A 37 2.15 19.64 -2.09
CA SER A 37 2.83 19.20 -3.30
C SER A 37 3.49 17.85 -3.07
N ALA A 38 3.54 16.99 -4.09
CA ALA A 38 4.25 15.70 -4.04
C ALA A 38 5.72 15.83 -3.56
N ALA A 39 6.31 17.02 -3.66
CA ALA A 39 7.63 17.34 -3.12
C ALA A 39 7.66 17.44 -1.57
N GLN A 40 6.56 17.78 -0.90
CA GLN A 40 6.43 17.78 0.57
C GLN A 40 6.17 16.36 1.11
N ALA A 41 5.38 15.55 0.41
CA ALA A 41 5.19 14.14 0.77
C ALA A 41 6.50 13.33 0.75
N ALA A 42 7.42 13.66 -0.17
CA ALA A 42 8.73 13.03 -0.27
C ALA A 42 9.75 13.50 0.79
N ALA A 43 9.57 14.70 1.36
CA ALA A 43 10.41 15.22 2.45
C ALA A 43 9.92 14.78 3.84
N ASP A 44 8.64 14.39 3.96
CA ASP A 44 7.98 13.97 5.20
C ASP A 44 7.86 12.43 5.37
N GLY A 45 8.51 11.63 4.51
CA GLY A 45 8.50 10.17 4.64
C GLY A 45 7.14 9.51 4.35
N SER A 46 6.31 10.11 3.50
CA SER A 46 5.01 9.57 3.14
C SER A 46 5.13 8.60 1.95
N LEU A 47 4.92 7.32 2.24
CA LEU A 47 3.70 6.66 1.79
C LEU A 47 3.24 5.73 2.92
N ARG A 48 2.39 6.26 3.80
CA ARG A 48 1.56 5.42 4.66
C ARG A 48 0.45 4.89 3.76
N TRP A 49 0.69 3.75 3.11
CA TRP A 49 -0.36 3.10 2.31
C TRP A 49 -1.62 2.92 3.17
N SER A 50 -2.76 3.02 2.51
CA SER A 50 -4.09 2.90 3.08
C SER A 50 -5.00 2.23 2.05
N GLU A 51 -6.30 2.13 2.33
CA GLU A 51 -7.30 1.62 1.37
C GLU A 51 -7.20 2.27 -0.02
N ALA A 52 -6.69 3.50 -0.12
CA ALA A 52 -6.50 4.20 -1.38
C ALA A 52 -5.60 3.46 -2.38
N VAL A 53 -4.75 2.52 -1.95
CA VAL A 53 -3.89 1.75 -2.86
C VAL A 53 -4.62 0.62 -3.60
N VAL A 54 -5.85 0.30 -3.20
CA VAL A 54 -6.64 -0.79 -3.77
C VAL A 54 -7.16 -0.42 -5.15
N TRP A 55 -7.07 -1.37 -6.09
CA TRP A 55 -7.65 -1.26 -7.43
C TRP A 55 -8.04 -2.64 -7.97
N ASP A 56 -9.16 -2.71 -8.70
CA ASP A 56 -9.78 -3.96 -9.20
C ASP A 56 -10.19 -3.89 -10.69
N GLY A 57 -9.47 -3.08 -11.48
CA GLY A 57 -9.82 -2.85 -12.89
C GLY A 57 -9.33 -3.93 -13.88
N ASN A 58 -9.61 -3.70 -15.16
CA ASN A 58 -9.38 -4.66 -16.25
C ASN A 58 -8.01 -4.46 -16.93
N LEU A 59 -7.25 -5.55 -17.10
CA LEU A 59 -5.93 -5.56 -17.74
C LEU A 59 -5.84 -6.31 -19.07
N ASN A 60 -6.98 -6.66 -19.69
CA ASN A 60 -7.01 -7.44 -20.93
C ASN A 60 -6.24 -6.78 -22.09
N ALA A 61 -6.29 -5.44 -22.16
CA ALA A 61 -5.54 -4.68 -23.16
C ALA A 61 -4.00 -4.84 -23.01
N CYS A 62 -3.52 -5.21 -21.83
CA CYS A 62 -2.10 -5.43 -21.55
C CYS A 62 -1.65 -6.89 -21.73
N ARG A 63 -2.51 -7.77 -22.24
CA ARG A 63 -2.16 -9.19 -22.44
C ARG A 63 -1.54 -9.49 -23.82
N GLN A 64 -1.67 -8.59 -24.78
CA GLN A 64 -1.26 -8.83 -26.17
C GLN A 64 -0.67 -7.56 -26.81
N GLY A 65 0.14 -7.74 -27.86
CA GLY A 65 0.78 -6.65 -28.61
C GLY A 65 2.17 -6.25 -28.09
N GLU A 66 2.75 -5.23 -28.71
CA GLU A 66 4.14 -4.80 -28.47
C GLU A 66 4.39 -4.27 -27.05
N ASN A 67 3.35 -3.79 -26.37
CA ASN A 67 3.40 -3.29 -24.99
C ASN A 67 2.77 -4.25 -23.97
N ALA A 68 2.62 -5.54 -24.31
CA ALA A 68 2.06 -6.52 -23.40
C ALA A 68 2.93 -6.70 -22.14
N ALA A 69 2.30 -6.82 -20.98
CA ALA A 69 2.94 -7.05 -19.69
C ALA A 69 4.07 -6.06 -19.35
N THR A 70 3.99 -4.82 -19.85
CA THR A 70 4.95 -3.76 -19.49
C THR A 70 4.44 -2.91 -18.33
N ARG A 71 5.38 -2.26 -17.63
CA ARG A 71 5.05 -1.33 -16.54
C ARG A 71 4.22 -0.15 -17.07
N GLU A 72 4.52 0.31 -18.27
CA GLU A 72 3.80 1.37 -18.96
C GLU A 72 2.36 0.98 -19.21
N CYS A 73 2.11 -0.23 -19.73
CA CYS A 73 0.75 -0.69 -19.97
C CYS A 73 -0.04 -0.83 -18.67
N LEU A 74 0.54 -1.44 -17.62
CA LEU A 74 -0.12 -1.55 -16.32
C LEU A 74 -0.50 -0.17 -15.77
N ARG A 75 0.45 0.76 -15.73
CA ARG A 75 0.22 2.13 -15.24
C ARG A 75 -0.90 2.83 -16.01
N ASP A 76 -0.88 2.73 -17.34
CA ASP A 76 -1.83 3.44 -18.18
C ASP A 76 -3.23 2.80 -18.10
N ALA A 77 -3.30 1.46 -18.01
CA ALA A 77 -4.55 0.75 -17.75
C ALA A 77 -5.14 1.07 -16.37
N MET A 78 -4.31 1.14 -15.31
CA MET A 78 -4.74 1.57 -13.98
C MET A 78 -5.33 2.98 -14.00
N ARG A 79 -4.63 3.94 -14.62
CA ARG A 79 -5.11 5.33 -14.75
C ARG A 79 -6.42 5.42 -15.53
N ALA A 80 -6.51 4.72 -16.67
CA ALA A 80 -7.72 4.70 -17.48
C ALA A 80 -8.89 4.01 -16.75
N GLY A 81 -8.59 3.03 -15.90
CA GLY A 81 -9.53 2.32 -15.04
C GLY A 81 -9.86 3.03 -13.73
N GLY A 82 -9.48 4.31 -13.55
CA GLY A 82 -9.84 5.10 -12.38
C GLY A 82 -9.05 4.79 -11.11
N ALA A 83 -7.90 4.12 -11.20
CA ALA A 83 -7.02 3.92 -10.06
C ALA A 83 -6.58 5.25 -9.45
N SER A 84 -6.48 5.31 -8.13
CA SER A 84 -5.94 6.47 -7.42
C SER A 84 -4.46 6.67 -7.77
N ALA A 85 -3.93 7.88 -7.49
CA ALA A 85 -2.49 8.13 -7.59
C ALA A 85 -1.68 7.19 -6.69
N ASP A 86 -2.20 6.88 -5.50
CA ASP A 86 -1.58 5.98 -4.52
C ASP A 86 -1.53 4.54 -5.01
N ALA A 87 -2.60 4.04 -5.65
CA ALA A 87 -2.65 2.71 -6.24
C ALA A 87 -1.60 2.57 -7.36
N VAL A 88 -1.50 3.58 -8.23
CA VAL A 88 -0.49 3.59 -9.31
C VAL A 88 0.93 3.67 -8.74
N ALA A 89 1.16 4.46 -7.69
CA ALA A 89 2.46 4.54 -7.03
C ALA A 89 2.82 3.22 -6.32
N ALA A 90 1.86 2.61 -5.61
CA ALA A 90 2.03 1.31 -4.97
C ALA A 90 2.40 0.23 -5.98
N ALA A 91 1.70 0.16 -7.12
CA ALA A 91 2.00 -0.78 -8.19
C ALA A 91 3.45 -0.63 -8.71
N GLN A 92 3.93 0.61 -8.88
CA GLN A 92 5.32 0.87 -9.28
C GLN A 92 6.33 0.41 -8.23
N GLN A 93 6.03 0.61 -6.95
CA GLN A 93 6.91 0.25 -5.82
C GLN A 93 6.92 -1.26 -5.53
N LEU A 94 5.82 -1.98 -5.82
CA LEU A 94 5.72 -3.44 -5.69
C LEU A 94 6.36 -4.17 -6.85
N SER A 95 6.26 -3.58 -8.05
CA SER A 95 6.72 -4.22 -9.27
C SER A 95 8.25 -4.27 -9.35
N SER A 96 8.83 -5.44 -9.10
CA SER A 96 10.27 -5.66 -9.02
C SER A 96 10.71 -6.91 -9.79
N ALA A 97 11.98 -6.97 -10.20
CA ALA A 97 12.57 -8.13 -10.88
C ALA A 97 11.79 -8.66 -12.12
N GLY A 98 11.05 -7.79 -12.81
CA GLY A 98 10.22 -8.16 -13.96
C GLY A 98 8.81 -8.65 -13.62
N GLU A 99 8.48 -8.74 -12.34
CA GLU A 99 7.14 -9.09 -11.87
C GLU A 99 6.34 -7.83 -11.60
N LEU A 100 5.27 -7.63 -12.38
CA LEU A 100 4.35 -6.52 -12.19
C LEU A 100 3.29 -6.90 -11.17
N ALA A 101 2.93 -5.94 -10.31
CA ALA A 101 2.00 -6.15 -9.22
C ALA A 101 1.15 -4.91 -8.93
N TYR A 102 -0.06 -5.11 -8.41
CA TYR A 102 -0.92 -4.06 -7.84
C TYR A 102 -1.70 -4.60 -6.64
N VAL A 103 -2.23 -3.71 -5.80
CA VAL A 103 -2.97 -4.12 -4.60
C VAL A 103 -4.45 -4.31 -4.93
N THR A 104 -5.00 -5.48 -4.60
CA THR A 104 -6.41 -5.84 -4.78
C THR A 104 -7.22 -5.80 -3.50
N ALA A 105 -6.56 -5.86 -2.34
CA ALA A 105 -7.21 -5.67 -1.04
C ALA A 105 -6.24 -5.07 -0.03
N TRP A 106 -6.78 -4.29 0.90
CA TRP A 106 -6.05 -3.69 2.00
C TRP A 106 -6.81 -3.90 3.30
N HIS A 107 -6.09 -4.10 4.40
CA HIS A 107 -6.64 -3.95 5.73
C HIS A 107 -5.54 -3.55 6.72
N GLU A 108 -5.93 -2.90 7.80
CA GLU A 108 -5.03 -2.59 8.91
C GLU A 108 -5.16 -3.65 10.01
N HIS A 109 -4.01 -4.08 10.54
CA HIS A 109 -3.91 -4.95 11.70
C HIS A 109 -2.99 -4.30 12.73
N ASP A 110 -3.59 -3.76 13.81
CA ASP A 110 -2.85 -3.17 14.93
C ASP A 110 -1.78 -2.14 14.51
N GLY A 111 -2.15 -1.25 13.57
CA GLY A 111 -1.27 -0.21 13.02
C GLY A 111 -0.31 -0.67 11.93
N LEU A 112 -0.36 -1.95 11.53
CA LEU A 112 0.34 -2.49 10.37
C LEU A 112 -0.61 -2.57 9.17
N GLY A 113 -0.11 -2.29 7.98
CA GLY A 113 -0.84 -2.55 6.75
C GLY A 113 -0.68 -3.98 6.29
N VAL A 114 -1.75 -4.58 5.77
CA VAL A 114 -1.73 -5.90 5.12
C VAL A 114 -2.38 -5.75 3.76
N ALA A 115 -1.57 -5.90 2.72
CA ALA A 115 -2.01 -5.80 1.33
C ALA A 115 -2.04 -7.18 0.67
N THR A 116 -3.15 -7.50 0.02
CA THR A 116 -3.22 -8.57 -0.98
C THR A 116 -2.79 -7.98 -2.32
N VAL A 117 -1.79 -8.58 -2.94
CA VAL A 117 -1.20 -8.13 -4.20
C VAL A 117 -1.51 -9.14 -5.29
N GLU A 118 -1.93 -8.66 -6.45
CA GLU A 118 -2.11 -9.48 -7.66
C GLU A 118 -0.91 -9.31 -8.60
N TYR A 119 -0.49 -10.42 -9.23
CA TYR A 119 0.52 -10.49 -10.29
C TYR A 119 -0.14 -10.85 -11.63
N PRO A 120 -0.72 -9.89 -12.35
CA PRO A 120 -1.70 -10.13 -13.42
C PRO A 120 -1.17 -10.87 -14.65
N PHE A 121 0.15 -10.95 -14.79
CA PHE A 121 0.83 -11.54 -15.94
C PHE A 121 1.60 -12.82 -15.62
N ARG A 122 1.51 -13.33 -14.39
CA ARG A 122 2.02 -14.66 -14.06
C ARG A 122 1.12 -15.73 -14.69
N ALA A 123 1.73 -16.86 -15.03
CA ALA A 123 1.01 -18.02 -15.53
C ALA A 123 0.34 -18.84 -14.40
N SER A 124 0.90 -18.76 -13.18
CA SER A 124 0.40 -19.43 -11.98
C SER A 124 0.74 -18.63 -10.72
N THR A 125 -0.02 -18.87 -9.64
CA THR A 125 0.04 -18.16 -8.35
C THR A 125 0.06 -16.65 -8.53
N ASN A 126 -1.11 -16.11 -8.84
CA ASN A 126 -1.28 -14.71 -9.21
C ASN A 126 -1.52 -13.80 -8.01
N GLU A 127 -1.41 -14.29 -6.77
CA GLU A 127 -1.65 -13.52 -5.57
C GLU A 127 -0.50 -13.69 -4.57
N GLY A 128 -0.28 -12.66 -3.75
CA GLY A 128 0.63 -12.72 -2.61
C GLY A 128 0.28 -11.70 -1.53
N THR A 129 0.96 -11.80 -0.39
CA THR A 129 0.74 -10.90 0.76
C THR A 129 1.93 -9.97 0.98
N ARG A 130 1.65 -8.70 1.25
CA ARG A 130 2.64 -7.71 1.70
C ARG A 130 2.24 -7.15 3.05
N LEU A 131 3.16 -7.18 4.00
CA LEU A 131 3.04 -6.40 5.22
C LEU A 131 3.66 -5.04 5.00
N VAL A 132 3.04 -4.00 5.55
CA VAL A 132 3.55 -2.62 5.51
C VAL A 132 3.69 -2.13 6.94
N ASP A 133 4.92 -1.82 7.33
CA ASP A 133 5.22 -1.33 8.67
C ASP A 133 4.95 0.19 8.78
N ALA A 134 5.07 0.75 9.99
CA ALA A 134 4.78 2.17 10.23
C ALA A 134 5.69 3.16 9.47
N GLN A 135 6.85 2.70 8.98
CA GLN A 135 7.77 3.49 8.14
C GLN A 135 7.56 3.23 6.63
N GLY A 136 6.56 2.44 6.26
CA GLY A 136 6.29 2.07 4.88
C GLY A 136 7.22 0.98 4.33
N LYS A 137 7.97 0.28 5.19
CA LYS A 137 8.74 -0.91 4.78
C LYS A 137 7.76 -1.99 4.36
N ARG A 138 7.99 -2.56 3.18
CA ARG A 138 7.17 -3.62 2.58
C ARG A 138 7.87 -4.95 2.78
N ILE A 139 7.19 -5.89 3.42
CA ILE A 139 7.70 -7.24 3.70
C ILE A 139 6.88 -8.22 2.87
N ASP A 140 7.56 -9.01 2.04
CA ASP A 140 6.96 -10.09 1.27
C ASP A 140 6.84 -11.34 2.14
N VAL A 141 5.60 -11.71 2.46
CA VAL A 141 5.33 -12.89 3.29
C VAL A 141 5.59 -14.20 2.53
N ASP A 142 5.56 -14.14 1.20
CA ASP A 142 5.71 -15.29 0.30
C ASP A 142 7.16 -15.50 -0.15
N ALA A 143 8.07 -14.58 0.19
CA ALA A 143 9.49 -14.64 -0.18
C ALA A 143 10.33 -15.53 0.75
N VAL A 144 9.72 -16.35 1.58
CA VAL A 144 10.43 -17.26 2.49
C VAL A 144 11.24 -18.25 1.67
N GLN A 145 12.56 -18.23 1.84
CA GLN A 145 13.47 -19.21 1.26
C GLN A 145 14.16 -19.98 2.40
N LEU A 146 14.30 -21.30 2.26
CA LEU A 146 15.03 -22.13 3.21
C LEU A 146 16.54 -21.91 3.07
N ASP A 147 17.04 -20.80 3.61
CA ASP A 147 18.47 -20.53 3.76
C ASP A 147 19.13 -21.42 4.83
N ASP A 148 20.44 -21.31 4.98
CA ASP A 148 21.21 -22.12 5.94
C ASP A 148 20.75 -21.93 7.39
N THR A 149 20.25 -20.74 7.73
CA THR A 149 19.77 -20.42 9.09
C THR A 149 18.45 -21.14 9.36
N LEU A 150 17.48 -21.03 8.43
CA LEU A 150 16.20 -21.73 8.56
C LEU A 150 16.37 -23.24 8.47
N ARG A 151 17.27 -23.75 7.61
CA ARG A 151 17.56 -25.20 7.51
C ARG A 151 18.21 -25.77 8.77
N ALA A 152 18.89 -24.93 9.57
CA ALA A 152 19.47 -25.33 10.83
C ALA A 152 18.46 -25.40 11.99
N ASP A 153 17.26 -24.81 11.81
CA ASP A 153 16.18 -24.92 12.80
C ASP A 153 15.77 -26.40 12.98
N PRO A 154 15.65 -26.90 14.23
CA PRO A 154 15.33 -28.31 14.48
C PRO A 154 13.99 -28.77 13.89
N THR A 155 12.97 -27.90 13.87
CA THR A 155 11.65 -28.20 13.30
C THR A 155 11.74 -28.29 11.77
N VAL A 156 12.44 -27.36 11.13
CA VAL A 156 12.68 -27.40 9.69
C VAL A 156 13.52 -28.62 9.31
N LYS A 157 14.58 -28.91 10.07
CA LYS A 157 15.46 -30.06 9.82
C LYS A 157 14.70 -31.38 9.87
N ALA A 158 13.89 -31.60 10.90
CA ALA A 158 13.09 -32.83 11.03
C ALA A 158 12.10 -32.99 9.85
N MET A 159 11.53 -31.88 9.37
CA MET A 159 10.65 -31.91 8.19
C MET A 159 11.44 -32.25 6.91
N LEU A 160 12.60 -31.64 6.70
CA LEU A 160 13.44 -31.90 5.52
C LEU A 160 14.07 -33.30 5.53
N GLU A 161 14.26 -33.93 6.69
CA GLU A 161 14.67 -35.34 6.77
C GLU A 161 13.59 -36.27 6.20
N ALA A 162 12.30 -35.96 6.41
CA ALA A 162 11.18 -36.71 5.83
C ALA A 162 10.89 -36.32 4.37
N HIS A 163 11.10 -35.04 4.02
CA HIS A 163 10.83 -34.48 2.69
C HIS A 163 12.03 -33.66 2.16
N PRO A 164 13.09 -34.32 1.65
CA PRO A 164 14.35 -33.64 1.30
C PRO A 164 14.25 -32.65 0.13
N GLN A 165 13.17 -32.71 -0.65
CA GLN A 165 12.91 -31.81 -1.79
C GLN A 165 11.89 -30.73 -1.45
N ALA A 166 11.39 -30.68 -0.21
CA ALA A 166 10.36 -29.73 0.17
C ALA A 166 10.86 -28.29 0.08
N VAL A 167 10.08 -27.45 -0.58
CA VAL A 167 10.32 -26.01 -0.70
C VAL A 167 9.08 -25.22 -0.31
N PRO A 168 9.24 -23.99 0.23
CA PRO A 168 8.14 -23.06 0.47
C PRO A 168 7.36 -22.78 -0.81
N PHE A 169 6.03 -22.79 -0.70
CA PHE A 169 5.12 -22.58 -1.82
C PHE A 169 4.07 -21.52 -1.46
N ALA A 170 4.02 -20.46 -2.26
CA ALA A 170 3.05 -19.38 -2.07
C ALA A 170 1.63 -19.79 -2.51
N PRO A 171 0.58 -19.16 -1.95
CA PRO A 171 0.62 -18.13 -0.92
C PRO A 171 0.67 -18.68 0.51
N ALA A 172 1.34 -17.95 1.40
CA ALA A 172 1.26 -18.17 2.83
C ALA A 172 -0.09 -17.71 3.39
N GLN A 173 -0.59 -18.44 4.39
CA GLN A 173 -1.89 -18.20 5.01
C GLN A 173 -1.73 -17.50 6.37
N SER A 174 -2.55 -16.50 6.67
CA SER A 174 -2.55 -15.89 8.00
C SER A 174 -2.92 -16.93 9.07
N ALA A 175 -2.12 -16.96 10.14
CA ALA A 175 -2.28 -17.86 11.28
C ALA A 175 -2.52 -17.10 12.59
N GLY A 176 -2.87 -15.82 12.50
CA GLY A 176 -3.15 -14.94 13.64
C GLY A 176 -1.97 -14.08 14.04
N ALA A 177 -2.02 -13.57 15.26
CA ALA A 177 -1.01 -12.69 15.82
C ALA A 177 -0.82 -12.98 17.31
N SER A 178 0.38 -12.67 17.82
CA SER A 178 0.71 -12.79 19.23
C SER A 178 1.44 -11.54 19.72
N PRO A 179 1.16 -11.05 20.94
CA PRO A 179 1.94 -9.96 21.52
C PRO A 179 3.39 -10.40 21.76
N LEU A 180 4.31 -9.44 21.67
CA LEU A 180 5.71 -9.58 22.09
C LEU A 180 5.97 -8.70 23.32
N ASP A 181 7.02 -9.03 24.05
CA ASP A 181 7.49 -8.21 25.16
C ASP A 181 7.78 -6.77 24.70
N GLY A 182 7.62 -5.82 25.61
CA GLY A 182 7.85 -4.40 25.33
C GLY A 182 6.80 -3.76 24.42
N GLY A 183 5.66 -4.41 24.15
CA GLY A 183 4.56 -3.87 23.35
C GLY A 183 4.66 -4.12 21.85
N GLY A 184 5.58 -4.99 21.44
CA GLY A 184 5.66 -5.47 20.05
C GLY A 184 4.52 -6.42 19.70
N ILE A 185 4.42 -6.75 18.42
CA ILE A 185 3.47 -7.73 17.88
C ILE A 185 4.18 -8.63 16.88
N ARG A 186 3.80 -9.90 16.88
CA ARG A 186 4.18 -10.89 15.87
C ARG A 186 2.96 -11.24 15.04
N LEU A 187 3.06 -11.08 13.73
CA LEU A 187 2.10 -11.64 12.79
C LEU A 187 2.56 -13.02 12.35
N LEU A 188 1.68 -14.02 12.39
CA LEU A 188 1.99 -15.41 12.06
C LEU A 188 1.43 -15.76 10.69
N TYR A 189 2.25 -16.37 9.86
CA TYR A 189 1.83 -16.91 8.57
C TYR A 189 2.35 -18.34 8.39
N ARG A 190 1.51 -19.19 7.80
CA ARG A 190 1.83 -20.58 7.47
C ARG A 190 2.08 -20.69 5.98
N THR A 191 3.32 -20.99 5.61
CA THR A 191 3.73 -21.22 4.23
C THR A 191 3.66 -22.72 3.93
N PRO A 192 2.84 -23.15 2.96
CA PRO A 192 2.83 -24.52 2.48
C PRO A 192 4.23 -24.99 2.03
N LEU A 193 4.50 -26.28 2.21
CA LEU A 193 5.70 -26.93 1.72
C LEU A 193 5.32 -28.03 0.74
N ARG A 194 6.03 -28.11 -0.39
CA ARG A 194 5.79 -29.12 -1.43
C ARG A 194 7.10 -29.69 -1.96
N ASP A 195 7.10 -30.99 -2.26
CA ASP A 195 8.22 -31.68 -2.93
C ASP A 195 8.28 -31.37 -4.44
N CYS A 196 7.18 -30.88 -5.03
CA CYS A 196 7.13 -30.47 -6.42
C CYS A 196 6.04 -29.42 -6.66
N HIS A 197 6.09 -28.72 -7.80
CA HIS A 197 5.16 -27.63 -8.12
C HIS A 197 3.67 -28.04 -8.11
N ALA A 198 3.36 -29.26 -8.56
CA ALA A 198 2.00 -29.80 -8.68
C ALA A 198 1.64 -30.83 -7.60
N CYS A 199 2.51 -31.02 -6.60
CA CYS A 199 2.30 -32.00 -5.54
C CYS A 199 1.34 -31.44 -4.48
N SER A 200 0.71 -32.34 -3.71
CA SER A 200 0.04 -31.95 -2.48
C SER A 200 1.05 -31.37 -1.49
N ASP A 201 0.56 -30.55 -0.56
CA ASP A 201 1.36 -30.06 0.55
C ASP A 201 1.83 -31.25 1.40
N VAL A 202 3.11 -31.23 1.77
CA VAL A 202 3.76 -32.25 2.63
C VAL A 202 3.97 -31.75 4.05
N GLY A 203 3.74 -30.46 4.26
CA GLY A 203 3.84 -29.81 5.55
C GLY A 203 3.59 -28.31 5.43
N GLN A 204 3.78 -27.60 6.54
CA GLN A 204 3.70 -26.15 6.57
C GLN A 204 4.82 -25.60 7.45
N LEU A 205 5.39 -24.48 7.04
CA LEU A 205 6.34 -23.70 7.82
C LEU A 205 5.62 -22.49 8.40
N GLN A 206 5.58 -22.35 9.72
CA GLN A 206 5.04 -21.15 10.34
C GLN A 206 6.16 -20.13 10.59
N ILE A 207 6.02 -18.97 9.96
CA ILE A 207 6.93 -17.83 10.12
C ILE A 207 6.22 -16.74 10.92
N GLY A 208 6.91 -16.24 11.95
CA GLY A 208 6.54 -15.03 12.66
C GLY A 208 7.26 -13.82 12.08
N TYR A 209 6.51 -12.76 11.82
CA TYR A 209 7.03 -11.44 11.41
C TYR A 209 6.88 -10.48 12.59
N ASP A 210 8.01 -10.04 13.14
CA ASP A 210 8.07 -9.28 14.37
C ASP A 210 8.11 -7.78 14.11
N PHE A 211 7.29 -7.06 14.87
CA PHE A 211 7.22 -5.62 14.84
C PHE A 211 7.36 -5.07 16.26
N ASP A 212 8.10 -3.97 16.40
CA ASP A 212 8.30 -3.31 17.69
C ASP A 212 7.03 -2.55 18.16
N ALA A 213 7.11 -1.92 19.32
CA ALA A 213 6.02 -1.12 19.88
C ALA A 213 5.63 0.11 19.02
N LYS A 214 6.50 0.50 18.09
CA LYS A 214 6.24 1.58 17.11
C LYS A 214 5.81 1.01 15.75
N ARG A 215 5.59 -0.30 15.67
CA ARG A 215 5.21 -1.03 14.45
C ARG A 215 6.25 -0.96 13.34
N ASN A 216 7.53 -0.91 13.69
CA ASN A 216 8.64 -1.10 12.76
C ASN A 216 8.99 -2.57 12.66
N PHE A 217 9.27 -3.07 11.46
CA PHE A 217 9.69 -4.45 11.28
C PHE A 217 11.07 -4.72 11.88
N VAL A 218 11.15 -5.69 12.79
CA VAL A 218 12.35 -6.10 13.51
C VAL A 218 13.03 -7.28 12.81
N GLY A 219 12.25 -8.27 12.38
CA GLY A 219 12.78 -9.49 11.79
C GLY A 219 11.72 -10.57 11.58
N GLN A 220 12.14 -11.71 11.06
CA GLN A 220 11.30 -12.89 10.91
C GLN A 220 11.98 -14.12 11.48
N GLN A 221 11.21 -15.10 11.93
CA GLN A 221 11.73 -16.35 12.49
C GLN A 221 10.75 -17.51 12.34
N VAL A 222 11.27 -18.74 12.34
CA VAL A 222 10.44 -19.94 12.49
C VAL A 222 9.79 -19.91 13.86
N VAL A 223 8.50 -20.21 13.91
CA VAL A 223 7.74 -20.31 15.16
C VAL A 223 7.06 -21.68 15.17
N PRO A 224 7.05 -22.41 16.29
CA PRO A 224 6.26 -23.62 16.39
C PRO A 224 4.80 -23.35 16.02
N ALA A 225 4.25 -24.16 15.13
CA ALA A 225 2.82 -24.13 14.87
C ALA A 225 2.11 -24.54 16.16
N ALA A 226 1.19 -23.69 16.65
CA ALA A 226 0.28 -24.12 17.70
C ALA A 226 -0.59 -25.26 17.13
N PRO A 227 -0.80 -26.35 17.90
CA PRO A 227 -1.64 -27.47 17.49
C PRO A 227 -3.09 -27.07 17.23
#